data_AF-A0A0F8W9V2-F1
#
_entry.id   AF-A0A0F8W9V2-F1
#
_cell.length_a   1.000
_cell.length_b   1.000
_cell.length_c   1.000
_cell.angle_alpha   90.00
_cell.angle_beta   90.00
_cell.angle_gamma   90.00
#
_symmetry.space_group_name_H-M   'P 1'
#
loop_
_entity.id
_entity.type
_entity.pdbx_description
1 polymer ?
#
loop_
_entity_poly.entity_id
_entity_poly.type
_entity_poly.pdbx_seq_one_letter_code
_entity_poly.pdbx_strand_id
1 'polypeptide(L)'
;IILLDHGEPPEYNEHTYNSFRNFAHSLIMMGMIPKVVLKAKRGTVLMDRNNIFAKEPQTNPELIDAWLRPYNGPAEFIQARKKIIGLIPAPREAHYILKNERSGINEPDFYQFYGFEIYRRWLLMNNHSPFYEQTQPQKEEVKRRLEEKYGDQIIVRYAYGIDPFPEKKNQSPHHVAMELVKSGCDGIAVAEHFHVISDSMSKYHCEQHVLDGIRPTETNISVVFANQIGGHPEFDKGVVLKVKDELESIKPGTDIAFFLSNHGFPVNKVGKYDAKSDCYHENARKVFQSTKKAIIKTIDWSGRIEVIQVFGQFLEEKYNPDGINTRPLDALKSVADRGFQSVIDIP
;
A
#
# COMPACT_ATOMS: atom_id res chain seq x y z
N ILE A 1 -19.72 -11.16 6.09
CA ILE A 1 -18.52 -10.47 6.63
C ILE A 1 -17.44 -10.45 5.54
N ILE A 2 -16.89 -9.28 5.24
CA ILE A 2 -15.73 -9.11 4.37
C ILE A 2 -14.53 -8.75 5.27
N LEU A 3 -13.48 -9.57 5.24
CA LEU A 3 -12.16 -9.17 5.74
C LEU A 3 -11.42 -8.53 4.57
N LEU A 4 -11.28 -7.21 4.61
CA LEU A 4 -10.81 -6.38 3.51
C LEU A 4 -9.36 -5.98 3.75
N ASP A 5 -8.47 -6.38 2.86
CA ASP A 5 -7.05 -6.11 2.94
C ASP A 5 -6.65 -5.17 1.79
N HIS A 6 -5.57 -4.39 1.96
CA HIS A 6 -5.00 -3.69 0.81
C HIS A 6 -4.62 -4.68 -0.28
N GLY A 7 -4.04 -5.81 0.12
CA GLY A 7 -3.42 -6.76 -0.78
C GLY A 7 -2.03 -6.34 -1.21
N GLU A 8 -1.16 -7.32 -1.27
CA GLU A 8 0.17 -7.22 -1.85
C GLU A 8 0.46 -8.58 -2.50
N PRO A 9 0.47 -8.66 -3.83
CA PRO A 9 0.76 -9.91 -4.53
C PRO A 9 2.16 -10.43 -4.18
N PRO A 10 2.35 -11.75 -3.96
CA PRO A 10 3.68 -12.30 -3.74
C PRO A 10 4.64 -11.96 -4.86
N GLU A 11 4.17 -12.01 -6.11
CA GLU A 11 4.98 -11.74 -7.29
C GLU A 11 4.35 -10.67 -8.18
N TYR A 12 5.21 -9.90 -8.86
CA TYR A 12 4.77 -9.07 -9.97
C TYR A 12 4.79 -9.89 -11.27
N ASN A 13 3.64 -9.95 -11.95
CA ASN A 13 3.45 -10.72 -13.18
C ASN A 13 2.34 -10.09 -14.06
N GLU A 14 2.00 -10.75 -15.18
CA GLU A 14 0.97 -10.28 -16.12
C GLU A 14 -0.39 -10.07 -15.44
N HIS A 15 -0.75 -10.92 -14.48
CA HIS A 15 -2.05 -10.86 -13.82
C HIS A 15 -2.10 -9.75 -12.77
N THR A 16 -1.03 -9.60 -11.99
CA THR A 16 -0.98 -8.64 -10.88
C THR A 16 -0.78 -7.19 -11.35
N TYR A 17 -0.24 -6.95 -12.56
CA TYR A 17 -0.25 -5.62 -13.19
C TYR A 17 -1.64 -4.98 -13.16
N ASN A 18 -2.70 -5.73 -13.50
CA ASN A 18 -4.05 -5.18 -13.57
C ASN A 18 -4.56 -4.74 -12.19
N SER A 19 -4.23 -5.49 -11.14
CA SER A 19 -4.53 -5.12 -9.75
C SER A 19 -3.85 -3.78 -9.37
N PHE A 20 -2.56 -3.64 -9.65
CA PHE A 20 -1.82 -2.39 -9.41
C PHE A 20 -2.33 -1.22 -10.24
N ARG A 21 -2.68 -1.47 -11.50
CA ARG A 21 -3.27 -0.47 -12.39
C ARG A 21 -4.62 0.02 -11.88
N ASN A 22 -5.46 -0.86 -11.33
CA ASN A 22 -6.74 -0.48 -10.72
C ASN A 22 -6.55 0.36 -9.45
N PHE A 23 -5.54 0.04 -8.64
CA PHE A 23 -5.15 0.90 -7.51
C PHE A 23 -4.71 2.29 -7.99
N ALA A 24 -3.80 2.37 -8.96
CA ALA A 24 -3.37 3.65 -9.54
C ALA A 24 -4.55 4.45 -10.13
N HIS A 25 -5.50 3.76 -10.77
CA HIS A 25 -6.72 4.38 -11.27
C HIS A 25 -7.56 5.01 -10.14
N SER A 26 -7.67 4.33 -9.00
CA SER A 26 -8.39 4.85 -7.82
C SER A 26 -7.76 6.16 -7.32
N LEU A 27 -6.42 6.24 -7.27
CA LEU A 27 -5.70 7.48 -6.91
C LEU A 27 -5.95 8.63 -7.90
N ILE A 28 -6.13 8.32 -9.18
CA ILE A 28 -6.48 9.32 -10.22
C ILE A 28 -7.93 9.80 -10.04
N MET A 29 -8.85 8.87 -9.77
CA MET A 29 -10.26 9.20 -9.62
C MET A 29 -10.53 10.03 -8.37
N MET A 30 -9.82 9.74 -7.28
CA MET A 30 -9.80 10.54 -6.05
C MET A 30 -9.18 11.94 -6.24
N GLY A 31 -8.36 12.11 -7.27
CA GLY A 31 -7.74 13.39 -7.59
C GLY A 31 -6.38 13.63 -6.93
N MET A 32 -5.81 12.63 -6.24
CA MET A 32 -4.41 12.67 -5.79
C MET A 32 -3.46 12.73 -7.00
N ILE A 33 -3.78 11.97 -8.05
CA ILE A 33 -3.04 11.98 -9.32
C ILE A 33 -3.86 12.73 -10.38
N PRO A 34 -3.29 13.74 -11.07
CA PRO A 34 -4.02 14.50 -12.09
C PRO A 34 -4.46 13.64 -13.28
N LYS A 35 -5.75 13.69 -13.66
CA LYS A 35 -6.31 12.97 -14.82
C LYS A 35 -5.59 13.22 -16.16
N VAL A 36 -4.83 14.31 -16.30
CA VAL A 36 -4.04 14.60 -17.51
C VAL A 36 -3.01 13.51 -17.81
N VAL A 37 -2.57 12.74 -16.82
CA VAL A 37 -1.65 11.61 -17.01
C VAL A 37 -2.24 10.49 -17.89
N LEU A 38 -3.57 10.44 -18.04
CA LEU A 38 -4.26 9.45 -18.86
C LEU A 38 -4.32 9.78 -20.35
N LYS A 39 -3.91 10.99 -20.76
CA LYS A 39 -4.03 11.45 -22.15
C LYS A 39 -2.99 10.83 -23.08
N ALA A 40 -1.77 10.59 -22.58
CA ALA A 40 -0.69 10.06 -23.39
C ALA A 40 -0.87 8.55 -23.58
N LYS A 41 -1.05 8.14 -24.84
CA LYS A 41 -1.13 6.74 -25.30
C LYS A 41 -0.24 6.62 -26.52
N ARG A 42 1.07 6.56 -26.29
CA ARG A 42 2.06 6.64 -27.37
C ARG A 42 2.40 5.27 -27.98
N GLY A 43 1.93 4.19 -27.36
CA GLY A 43 2.17 2.81 -27.76
C GLY A 43 2.45 1.92 -26.54
N THR A 44 2.99 0.73 -26.80
CA THR A 44 3.49 -0.15 -25.75
C THR A 44 4.86 0.34 -25.29
N VAL A 45 4.97 0.70 -24.00
CA VAL A 45 6.22 1.05 -23.33
C VAL A 45 7.00 -0.23 -23.05
N LEU A 46 8.27 -0.23 -23.43
CA LEU A 46 9.19 -1.34 -23.23
C LEU A 46 10.39 -0.87 -22.42
N MET A 47 10.92 -1.75 -21.58
CA MET A 47 12.15 -1.54 -20.81
C MET A 47 13.05 -2.75 -20.91
N ASP A 48 14.36 -2.54 -20.76
CA ASP A 48 15.30 -3.64 -20.65
C ASP A 48 15.11 -4.34 -19.29
N ARG A 49 14.81 -5.64 -19.31
CA ARG A 49 14.63 -6.47 -18.11
C ARG A 49 15.82 -6.40 -17.18
N ASN A 50 17.04 -6.31 -17.72
CA ASN A 50 18.27 -6.30 -16.94
C ASN A 50 18.59 -4.91 -16.37
N ASN A 51 17.94 -3.85 -16.86
CA ASN A 51 18.19 -2.48 -16.45
C ASN A 51 16.93 -1.61 -16.62
N ILE A 52 15.94 -1.86 -15.76
CA ILE A 52 14.68 -1.09 -15.74
C ILE A 52 15.02 0.39 -15.48
N PHE A 53 14.46 1.29 -16.31
CA PHE A 53 14.78 2.72 -16.36
C PHE A 53 16.25 3.06 -16.74
N ALA A 54 16.88 2.25 -17.59
CA ALA A 54 18.15 2.60 -18.23
C ALA A 54 18.09 4.01 -18.85
N LYS A 55 19.07 4.87 -18.53
CA LYS A 55 19.11 6.26 -19.00
C LYS A 55 19.49 6.39 -20.48
N GLU A 56 20.25 5.42 -20.97
CA GLU A 56 20.83 5.37 -22.31
C GLU A 56 20.41 4.06 -23.01
N PRO A 57 20.38 4.02 -24.35
CA PRO A 57 20.03 2.79 -25.06
C PRO A 57 21.06 1.70 -24.75
N GLN A 58 20.58 0.50 -24.45
CA GLN A 58 21.43 -0.66 -24.16
C GLN A 58 21.80 -1.38 -25.46
N THR A 59 23.00 -1.99 -25.48
CA THR A 59 23.43 -2.89 -26.55
C THR A 59 22.74 -4.23 -26.37
N ASN A 60 21.88 -4.63 -27.32
CA ASN A 60 21.07 -5.86 -27.25
C ASN A 60 20.16 -5.94 -26.00
N PRO A 61 19.20 -5.00 -25.83
CA PRO A 61 18.32 -4.99 -24.66
C PRO A 61 17.40 -6.21 -24.62
N GLU A 62 17.15 -6.75 -23.42
CA GLU A 62 16.11 -7.76 -23.20
C GLU A 62 14.77 -7.08 -22.93
N LEU A 63 14.11 -6.62 -24.00
CA LEU A 63 12.92 -5.79 -23.86
C LEU A 63 11.73 -6.58 -23.31
N ILE A 64 11.07 -6.00 -22.31
CA ILE A 64 9.80 -6.46 -21.76
C ILE A 64 8.78 -5.31 -21.72
N ASP A 65 7.49 -5.64 -21.80
CA ASP A 65 6.41 -4.69 -21.48
C ASP A 65 6.05 -4.70 -19.98
N ALA A 66 5.10 -3.85 -19.57
CA ALA A 66 4.69 -3.73 -18.17
C ALA A 66 4.03 -5.00 -17.60
N TRP A 67 3.63 -5.94 -18.45
CA TRP A 67 3.13 -7.27 -18.07
C TRP A 67 4.25 -8.33 -18.06
N LEU A 68 5.51 -7.90 -18.16
CA LEU A 68 6.72 -8.71 -18.24
C LEU A 68 6.84 -9.58 -19.49
N ARG A 69 6.03 -9.34 -20.53
CA ARG A 69 6.07 -10.14 -21.75
C ARG A 69 7.28 -9.73 -22.61
N PRO A 70 8.18 -10.67 -22.97
CA PRO A 70 9.40 -10.36 -23.72
C PRO A 70 9.09 -9.88 -25.13
N TYR A 71 9.95 -9.04 -25.71
CA TYR A 71 9.86 -8.51 -27.07
C TYR A 71 11.23 -8.53 -27.75
N ASN A 72 11.32 -9.16 -28.92
CA ASN A 72 12.58 -9.35 -29.66
C ASN A 72 12.63 -8.53 -30.97
N GLY A 73 11.66 -7.65 -31.21
CA GLY A 73 11.58 -6.85 -32.42
C GLY A 73 12.26 -5.48 -32.29
N PRO A 74 12.26 -4.68 -33.37
CA PRO A 74 12.76 -3.30 -33.31
C PRO A 74 11.82 -2.41 -32.49
N ALA A 75 12.39 -1.64 -31.55
CA ALA A 75 11.67 -0.62 -30.80
C ALA A 75 12.44 0.71 -30.85
N GLU A 76 11.71 1.82 -30.86
CA GLU A 76 12.31 3.16 -30.85
C GLU A 76 12.72 3.52 -29.42
N PHE A 77 14.01 3.84 -29.20
CA PHE A 77 14.45 4.36 -27.92
C PHE A 77 14.10 5.85 -27.79
N ILE A 78 13.42 6.19 -26.70
CA ILE A 78 13.02 7.54 -26.34
C ILE A 78 13.87 7.97 -25.14
N GLN A 79 14.76 8.93 -25.37
CA GLN A 79 15.57 9.50 -24.30
C GLN A 79 14.70 10.29 -23.31
N ALA A 80 15.06 10.24 -22.02
CA ALA A 80 14.44 11.07 -21.00
C ALA A 80 14.58 12.55 -21.37
N ARG A 81 13.46 13.29 -21.43
CA ARG A 81 13.54 14.74 -21.68
C ARG A 81 13.91 15.46 -20.39
N LYS A 82 14.90 16.36 -20.45
CA LYS A 82 15.12 17.34 -19.37
C LYS A 82 13.81 18.11 -19.14
N LYS A 83 13.49 18.36 -17.87
CA LYS A 83 12.24 19.00 -17.42
C LYS A 83 12.06 20.38 -18.10
N ILE A 84 11.31 20.45 -19.20
CA ILE A 84 10.91 21.72 -19.81
C ILE A 84 9.59 22.15 -19.16
N ILE A 85 9.66 23.25 -18.41
CA ILE A 85 8.59 24.10 -17.85
C ILE A 85 7.14 23.53 -17.96
N GLY A 86 6.62 23.09 -16.81
CA GLY A 86 5.28 23.44 -16.32
C GLY A 86 4.04 22.69 -16.82
N LEU A 87 3.95 22.23 -18.08
CA LEU A 87 2.61 21.92 -18.63
C LEU A 87 2.38 20.56 -19.30
N ILE A 88 3.42 19.75 -19.52
CA ILE A 88 3.25 18.44 -20.18
C ILE A 88 3.89 17.36 -19.30
N PRO A 89 3.17 16.28 -18.91
CA PRO A 89 3.81 15.09 -18.37
C PRO A 89 4.62 14.45 -19.51
N ALA A 90 5.86 14.89 -19.69
CA ALA A 90 6.84 14.18 -20.50
C ALA A 90 7.11 12.80 -19.84
N PRO A 91 7.46 11.76 -20.62
CA PRO A 91 8.08 10.58 -20.03
C PRO A 91 9.30 11.05 -19.24
N ARG A 92 9.23 10.92 -17.91
CA ARG A 92 10.31 11.37 -17.02
C ARG A 92 11.54 10.49 -17.18
N GLU A 93 11.33 9.26 -17.63
CA GLU A 93 12.35 8.23 -17.76
C GLU A 93 12.56 7.84 -19.23
N ALA A 94 13.79 7.44 -19.54
CA ALA A 94 14.10 6.89 -20.84
C ALA A 94 13.47 5.50 -20.98
N HIS A 95 13.01 5.16 -22.16
CA HIS A 95 12.26 3.92 -22.43
C HIS A 95 12.31 3.59 -23.91
N TYR A 96 11.96 2.36 -24.25
CA TYR A 96 11.67 1.96 -25.62
C TYR A 96 10.17 2.06 -25.87
N ILE A 97 9.76 2.33 -27.10
CA ILE A 97 8.36 2.41 -27.47
C ILE A 97 8.05 1.66 -28.76
N LEU A 98 6.90 0.98 -28.74
CA LEU A 98 6.33 0.26 -29.87
C LEU A 98 4.97 0.88 -30.22
N LYS A 99 4.90 1.63 -31.33
CA LYS A 99 3.77 2.54 -31.62
C LYS A 99 2.44 1.85 -31.97
N ASN A 100 2.46 0.68 -32.61
CA ASN A 100 1.26 0.08 -33.22
C ASN A 100 1.05 -1.42 -32.89
N GLU A 101 1.70 -1.96 -31.85
CA GLU A 101 1.61 -3.38 -31.53
C GLU A 101 1.47 -3.62 -30.02
N ARG A 102 0.88 -4.77 -29.67
CA ARG A 102 0.71 -5.34 -28.32
C ARG A 102 -0.33 -4.68 -27.40
N SER A 103 -0.50 -5.30 -26.23
CA SER A 103 -1.47 -5.00 -25.18
C SER A 103 -1.42 -3.55 -24.66
N GLY A 104 -0.26 -2.88 -24.77
CA GLY A 104 -0.08 -1.49 -24.31
C GLY A 104 -0.62 -0.41 -25.25
N ILE A 105 -1.01 -0.73 -26.50
CA ILE A 105 -1.35 0.26 -27.53
C ILE A 105 -2.45 1.26 -27.12
N ASN A 106 -3.43 0.81 -26.32
CA ASN A 106 -4.55 1.64 -25.85
C ASN A 106 -4.43 2.03 -24.38
N GLU A 107 -3.38 1.57 -23.70
CA GLU A 107 -3.15 1.77 -22.28
C GLU A 107 -2.36 3.08 -22.08
N PRO A 108 -2.86 4.00 -21.25
CA PRO A 108 -2.11 5.20 -20.89
C PRO A 108 -0.68 4.89 -20.45
N ASP A 109 0.29 5.63 -20.98
CA ASP A 109 1.71 5.42 -20.66
C ASP A 109 1.95 5.46 -19.14
N PHE A 110 1.19 6.30 -18.43
CA PHE A 110 1.24 6.40 -16.98
C PHE A 110 1.07 5.05 -16.27
N TYR A 111 0.11 4.22 -16.69
CA TYR A 111 -0.08 2.91 -16.05
C TYR A 111 1.04 1.95 -16.38
N GLN A 112 1.55 1.98 -17.61
CA GLN A 112 2.69 1.13 -18.01
C GLN A 112 3.95 1.50 -17.21
N PHE A 113 4.25 2.79 -17.06
CA PHE A 113 5.34 3.28 -16.20
C PHE A 113 5.11 2.94 -14.72
N TYR A 114 3.88 3.10 -14.22
CA TYR A 114 3.55 2.71 -12.86
C TYR A 114 3.80 1.21 -12.63
N GLY A 115 3.41 0.35 -13.58
CA GLY A 115 3.72 -1.08 -13.56
C GLY A 115 5.21 -1.36 -13.44
N PHE A 116 6.05 -0.69 -14.25
CA PHE A 116 7.50 -0.83 -14.15
C PHE A 116 8.10 -0.31 -12.84
N GLU A 117 7.57 0.78 -12.27
CA GLU A 117 7.97 1.26 -10.94
C GLU A 117 7.65 0.23 -9.86
N ILE A 118 6.49 -0.42 -9.93
CA ILE A 118 6.13 -1.51 -9.02
C ILE A 118 7.03 -2.72 -9.26
N TYR A 119 7.22 -3.15 -10.51
CA TYR A 119 8.11 -4.27 -10.82
C TYR A 119 9.52 -4.05 -10.28
N ARG A 120 10.07 -2.84 -10.42
CA ARG A 120 11.36 -2.47 -9.85
C ARG A 120 11.40 -2.65 -8.32
N ARG A 121 10.33 -2.30 -7.61
CA ARG A 121 10.25 -2.53 -6.16
C ARG A 121 10.21 -4.01 -5.82
N TRP A 122 9.51 -4.82 -6.61
CA TRP A 122 9.50 -6.27 -6.45
C TRP A 122 10.89 -6.87 -6.70
N LEU A 123 11.64 -6.38 -7.70
CA LEU A 123 13.02 -6.82 -7.94
C LEU A 123 13.95 -6.57 -6.75
N LEU A 124 13.73 -5.49 -5.97
CA LEU A 124 14.49 -5.26 -4.72
C LEU A 124 14.22 -6.32 -3.65
N MET A 125 13.13 -7.07 -3.79
CA MET A 125 12.73 -8.19 -2.92
C MET A 125 12.92 -9.54 -3.61
N ASN A 126 13.80 -9.63 -4.62
CA ASN A 126 13.98 -10.83 -5.45
C ASN A 126 12.68 -11.30 -6.13
N ASN A 127 11.82 -10.35 -6.51
CA ASN A 127 10.48 -10.55 -7.05
C ASN A 127 9.50 -11.28 -6.12
N HIS A 128 9.75 -11.30 -4.81
CA HIS A 128 8.90 -11.97 -3.84
C HIS A 128 8.58 -11.09 -2.62
N SER A 129 7.32 -10.70 -2.47
CA SER A 129 6.82 -10.10 -1.24
C SER A 129 6.29 -11.18 -0.28
N PRO A 130 6.78 -11.23 0.97
CA PRO A 130 6.27 -12.16 1.98
C PRO A 130 4.94 -11.73 2.59
N PHE A 131 4.39 -10.56 2.22
CA PHE A 131 3.24 -9.95 2.90
C PHE A 131 2.02 -10.87 2.91
N TYR A 132 1.67 -11.47 1.77
CA TYR A 132 0.53 -12.38 1.71
C TYR A 132 0.72 -13.59 2.62
N GLU A 133 1.90 -14.21 2.62
CA GLU A 133 2.22 -15.39 3.42
C GLU A 133 2.21 -15.09 4.93
N GLN A 134 2.60 -13.88 5.32
CA GLN A 134 2.62 -13.44 6.71
C GLN A 134 1.23 -13.05 7.23
N THR A 135 0.39 -12.47 6.38
CA THR A 135 -0.93 -11.93 6.78
C THR A 135 -2.08 -12.90 6.57
N GLN A 136 -1.96 -13.83 5.61
CA GLN A 136 -3.01 -14.79 5.30
C GLN A 136 -3.37 -15.70 6.48
N PRO A 137 -2.42 -16.28 7.25
CA PRO A 137 -2.74 -17.09 8.42
C PRO A 137 -3.52 -16.33 9.49
N GLN A 138 -3.28 -15.01 9.63
CA GLN A 138 -3.99 -14.17 10.59
C GLN A 138 -5.46 -14.01 10.18
N LYS A 139 -5.73 -13.76 8.90
CA LYS A 139 -7.10 -13.69 8.35
C LYS A 139 -7.83 -15.03 8.44
N GLU A 140 -7.13 -16.14 8.21
CA GLU A 140 -7.66 -17.49 8.36
C GLU A 140 -8.02 -17.81 9.81
N GLU A 141 -7.20 -17.40 10.77
CA GLU A 141 -7.50 -17.56 12.18
C GLU A 141 -8.71 -16.71 12.61
N VAL A 142 -8.82 -15.47 12.13
CA VAL A 142 -10.01 -14.62 12.36
C VAL A 142 -11.26 -15.27 11.78
N LYS A 143 -11.18 -15.75 10.53
CA LYS A 143 -12.28 -16.47 9.88
C LYS A 143 -12.69 -17.70 10.70
N ARG A 144 -11.74 -18.54 11.08
CA ARG A 144 -11.98 -19.76 11.87
C ARG A 144 -12.73 -19.43 13.16
N ARG A 145 -12.25 -18.45 13.93
CA ARG A 145 -12.91 -18.04 15.20
C ARG A 145 -14.30 -17.48 15.00
N LEU A 146 -14.52 -16.73 13.91
CA LEU A 146 -15.85 -16.20 13.58
C LEU A 146 -16.81 -17.34 13.21
N GLU A 147 -16.38 -18.26 12.35
CA GLU A 147 -17.19 -19.41 11.92
C GLU A 147 -17.46 -20.37 13.08
N GLU A 148 -16.51 -20.58 14.00
CA GLU A 148 -16.75 -21.35 15.22
C GLU A 148 -17.78 -20.71 16.14
N LYS A 149 -17.77 -19.38 16.25
CA LYS A 149 -18.66 -18.65 17.16
C LYS A 149 -20.08 -18.50 16.60
N TYR A 150 -20.21 -18.23 15.30
CA TYR A 150 -21.48 -17.85 14.68
C TYR A 150 -22.04 -18.92 13.72
N GLY A 151 -21.23 -19.92 13.34
CA GLY A 151 -21.66 -21.01 12.48
C GLY A 151 -22.16 -20.53 11.11
N ASP A 152 -23.30 -21.07 10.71
CA ASP A 152 -24.01 -20.78 9.46
C ASP A 152 -24.70 -19.40 9.42
N GLN A 153 -24.75 -18.67 10.55
CA GLN A 153 -25.30 -17.31 10.59
C GLN A 153 -24.46 -16.28 9.82
N ILE A 154 -23.22 -16.62 9.48
CA ILE A 154 -22.31 -15.72 8.78
C ILE A 154 -21.64 -16.41 7.60
N ILE A 155 -21.28 -15.60 6.62
CA ILE A 155 -20.38 -15.98 5.53
C ILE A 155 -19.18 -15.05 5.61
N VAL A 156 -17.98 -15.62 5.75
CA VAL A 156 -16.72 -14.84 5.75
C VAL A 156 -16.05 -14.93 4.38
N ARG A 157 -15.66 -13.79 3.82
CA ARG A 157 -14.91 -13.68 2.56
C ARG A 157 -13.73 -12.74 2.71
N TYR A 158 -12.66 -13.01 1.96
CA TYR A 158 -11.51 -12.11 1.86
C TYR A 158 -11.66 -11.27 0.59
N ALA A 159 -11.40 -9.98 0.72
CA ALA A 159 -11.32 -9.04 -0.40
C ALA A 159 -10.01 -8.28 -0.35
N TYR A 160 -9.51 -7.89 -1.52
CA TYR A 160 -8.19 -7.28 -1.69
C TYR A 160 -8.28 -6.07 -2.62
N GLY A 161 -7.85 -4.89 -2.16
CA GLY A 161 -7.74 -3.70 -3.02
C GLY A 161 -6.81 -3.91 -4.22
N ILE A 162 -5.74 -4.70 -4.01
CA ILE A 162 -4.80 -5.22 -4.99
C ILE A 162 -4.85 -6.75 -4.88
N ASP A 163 -5.65 -7.39 -5.74
CA ASP A 163 -5.83 -8.83 -5.73
C ASP A 163 -4.50 -9.57 -5.93
N PRO A 164 -4.08 -10.45 -4.99
CA PRO A 164 -2.83 -11.20 -5.08
C PRO A 164 -2.87 -12.35 -6.10
N PHE A 165 -4.05 -12.89 -6.44
CA PHE A 165 -4.19 -14.01 -7.37
C PHE A 165 -5.40 -13.87 -8.31
N PRO A 166 -5.50 -12.76 -9.05
CA PRO A 166 -6.67 -12.45 -9.87
C PRO A 166 -6.91 -13.49 -10.99
N GLU A 167 -5.88 -14.26 -11.37
CA GLU A 167 -5.96 -15.37 -12.32
C GLU A 167 -6.60 -16.64 -11.76
N LYS A 168 -6.53 -16.85 -10.44
CA LYS A 168 -7.10 -18.03 -9.77
C LYS A 168 -8.54 -17.76 -9.34
N LYS A 169 -8.77 -16.58 -8.77
CA LYS A 169 -10.06 -16.17 -8.23
C LYS A 169 -10.10 -14.66 -8.17
N ASN A 170 -11.17 -14.06 -8.69
CA ASN A 170 -11.39 -12.63 -8.51
C ASN A 170 -11.79 -12.36 -7.04
N GLN A 171 -10.93 -11.68 -6.31
CA GLN A 171 -11.11 -11.29 -4.92
C GLN A 171 -11.10 -9.78 -4.75
N SER A 172 -11.39 -9.03 -5.81
CA SER A 172 -11.62 -7.58 -5.70
C SER A 172 -12.82 -7.29 -4.75
N PRO A 173 -12.83 -6.15 -4.04
CA PRO A 173 -13.90 -5.83 -3.09
C PRO A 173 -15.26 -5.73 -3.79
N HIS A 174 -15.27 -5.24 -5.03
CA HIS A 174 -16.44 -5.20 -5.89
C HIS A 174 -17.02 -6.60 -6.15
N HIS A 175 -16.20 -7.54 -6.62
CA HIS A 175 -16.66 -8.89 -6.93
C HIS A 175 -17.15 -9.63 -5.69
N VAL A 176 -16.40 -9.54 -4.58
CA VAL A 176 -16.75 -10.20 -3.32
C VAL A 176 -18.06 -9.66 -2.75
N ALA A 177 -18.27 -8.34 -2.79
CA ALA A 177 -19.50 -7.73 -2.32
C ALA A 177 -20.72 -8.17 -3.15
N MET A 178 -20.58 -8.16 -4.49
CA MET A 178 -21.63 -8.62 -5.41
C MET A 178 -22.02 -10.08 -5.13
N GLU A 179 -21.04 -10.98 -4.95
CA GLU A 179 -21.30 -12.40 -4.69
C GLU A 179 -21.97 -12.64 -3.32
N LEU A 180 -21.62 -11.85 -2.30
CA LEU A 180 -22.30 -11.91 -1.00
C LEU A 180 -23.76 -11.46 -1.09
N VAL A 181 -24.05 -10.42 -1.87
CA VAL A 181 -25.45 -10.00 -2.08
C VAL A 181 -26.24 -11.11 -2.77
N LYS A 182 -25.68 -11.74 -3.82
CA LYS A 182 -26.31 -12.86 -4.52
C LYS A 182 -26.52 -14.10 -3.64
N SER A 183 -25.73 -14.27 -2.58
CA SER A 183 -25.94 -15.37 -1.63
C SER A 183 -27.12 -15.14 -0.68
N GLY A 184 -27.83 -14.00 -0.78
CA GLY A 184 -29.02 -13.70 0.01
C GLY A 184 -28.73 -13.31 1.45
N CYS A 185 -27.58 -12.66 1.72
CA CYS A 185 -27.30 -12.17 3.07
C CYS A 185 -28.16 -10.94 3.43
N ASP A 186 -28.54 -10.81 4.70
CA ASP A 186 -29.34 -9.68 5.21
C ASP A 186 -28.51 -8.42 5.45
N GLY A 187 -27.19 -8.57 5.54
CA GLY A 187 -26.27 -7.48 5.86
C GLY A 187 -24.81 -7.85 5.57
N ILE A 188 -24.00 -6.83 5.29
CA ILE A 188 -22.56 -6.96 5.08
C ILE A 188 -21.83 -6.12 6.13
N ALA A 189 -21.08 -6.80 7.01
CA ALA A 189 -20.06 -6.15 7.82
C ALA A 189 -18.71 -6.25 7.10
N VAL A 190 -18.01 -5.12 6.98
CA VAL A 190 -16.67 -5.00 6.38
C VAL A 190 -15.68 -4.65 7.48
N ALA A 191 -14.64 -5.45 7.64
CA ALA A 191 -13.56 -5.18 8.59
C ALA A 191 -12.25 -5.06 7.82
N GLU A 192 -11.65 -3.88 7.88
CA GLU A 192 -10.39 -3.62 7.18
C GLU A 192 -9.20 -4.14 7.99
N HIS A 193 -8.26 -4.78 7.30
CA HIS A 193 -6.97 -5.20 7.83
C HIS A 193 -5.97 -4.03 7.78
N PHE A 194 -6.39 -2.89 8.34
CA PHE A 194 -5.58 -1.69 8.53
C PHE A 194 -5.63 -1.26 9.98
N HIS A 195 -4.47 -1.00 10.57
CA HIS A 195 -4.41 -0.39 11.90
C HIS A 195 -4.68 1.11 11.87
N VAL A 196 -4.40 1.77 10.74
CA VAL A 196 -4.68 3.20 10.53
C VAL A 196 -5.61 3.37 9.33
N ILE A 197 -6.83 3.81 9.56
CA ILE A 197 -7.76 4.19 8.48
C ILE A 197 -7.35 5.54 7.89
N SER A 198 -7.46 5.65 6.57
CA SER A 198 -7.38 6.92 5.84
C SER A 198 -8.56 7.03 4.87
N ASP A 199 -9.01 8.25 4.60
CA ASP A 199 -10.07 8.44 3.61
C ASP A 199 -9.59 7.99 2.22
N SER A 200 -8.33 8.25 1.90
CA SER A 200 -7.75 7.86 0.61
C SER A 200 -7.75 6.35 0.36
N MET A 201 -7.33 5.56 1.35
CA MET A 201 -7.23 4.11 1.20
C MET A 201 -8.54 3.40 1.56
N SER A 202 -9.10 3.67 2.72
CA SER A 202 -10.30 3.00 3.21
C SER A 202 -11.49 3.42 2.36
N LYS A 203 -11.91 4.69 2.47
CA LYS A 203 -13.14 5.17 1.82
C LYS A 203 -13.08 5.11 0.30
N TYR A 204 -12.08 5.72 -0.31
CA TYR A 204 -12.06 5.90 -1.77
C TYR A 204 -11.51 4.71 -2.56
N HIS A 205 -10.61 3.92 -1.99
CA HIS A 205 -10.02 2.77 -2.69
C HIS A 205 -10.69 1.45 -2.33
N CYS A 206 -11.03 1.21 -1.07
CA CYS A 206 -11.57 -0.09 -0.65
C CYS A 206 -13.10 -0.09 -0.46
N GLU A 207 -13.64 0.75 0.41
CA GLU A 207 -15.07 0.82 0.74
C GLU A 207 -15.92 1.17 -0.49
N GLN A 208 -15.50 2.15 -1.30
CA GLN A 208 -16.21 2.52 -2.52
C GLN A 208 -16.36 1.34 -3.48
N HIS A 209 -15.34 0.48 -3.58
CA HIS A 209 -15.40 -0.71 -4.44
C HIS A 209 -16.41 -1.74 -3.90
N VAL A 210 -16.51 -1.90 -2.58
CA VAL A 210 -17.56 -2.72 -1.96
C VAL A 210 -18.95 -2.17 -2.32
N LEU A 211 -19.17 -0.86 -2.11
CA LEU A 211 -20.45 -0.21 -2.40
C LEU A 211 -20.83 -0.28 -3.89
N ASP A 212 -19.84 -0.13 -4.77
CA ASP A 212 -20.03 -0.25 -6.22
C ASP A 212 -20.35 -1.69 -6.67
N GLY A 213 -19.93 -2.70 -5.90
CA GLY A 213 -20.31 -4.11 -6.13
C GLY A 213 -21.75 -4.41 -5.74
N ILE A 214 -22.30 -3.67 -4.76
CA ILE A 214 -23.66 -3.83 -4.26
C ILE A 214 -24.66 -3.08 -5.14
N ARG A 215 -24.34 -1.84 -5.56
CA ARG A 215 -25.25 -0.96 -6.29
C ARG A 215 -25.96 -1.59 -7.51
N PRO A 216 -25.32 -2.40 -8.37
CA PRO A 216 -25.95 -2.99 -9.55
C PRO A 216 -26.95 -4.11 -9.22
N THR A 217 -26.97 -4.61 -7.99
CA THR A 217 -27.85 -5.73 -7.59
C THR A 217 -29.28 -5.31 -7.30
N GLU A 218 -29.54 -4.00 -7.20
CA GLU A 218 -30.83 -3.41 -6.78
C GLU A 218 -31.34 -3.89 -5.40
N THR A 219 -30.56 -4.69 -4.68
CA THR A 219 -30.87 -5.16 -3.32
C THR A 219 -30.54 -4.07 -2.30
N ASN A 220 -31.52 -3.74 -1.45
CA ASN A 220 -31.30 -2.85 -0.31
C ASN A 220 -30.74 -3.65 0.87
N ILE A 221 -29.41 -3.69 0.99
CA ILE A 221 -28.71 -4.39 2.07
C ILE A 221 -27.98 -3.41 2.98
N SER A 222 -28.02 -3.65 4.30
CA SER A 222 -27.28 -2.84 5.26
C SER A 222 -25.78 -3.16 5.18
N VAL A 223 -24.95 -2.13 5.03
CA VAL A 223 -23.49 -2.25 5.03
C VAL A 223 -22.92 -1.50 6.23
N VAL A 224 -22.09 -2.17 7.02
CA VAL A 224 -21.42 -1.60 8.19
C VAL A 224 -19.92 -1.75 8.01
N PHE A 225 -19.20 -0.64 8.08
CA PHE A 225 -17.74 -0.62 8.08
C PHE A 225 -17.23 -0.55 9.53
N ALA A 226 -16.41 -1.52 9.91
CA ALA A 226 -15.76 -1.51 11.22
C ALA A 226 -14.74 -0.37 11.27
N ASN A 227 -14.60 0.24 12.45
CA ASN A 227 -13.56 1.23 12.68
C ASN A 227 -12.17 0.56 12.70
N GLN A 228 -11.11 1.37 12.62
CA GLN A 228 -9.73 0.88 12.63
C GLN A 228 -9.42 0.07 13.90
N ILE A 229 -8.55 -0.90 13.76
CA ILE A 229 -8.09 -1.72 14.91
C ILE A 229 -7.02 -0.99 15.75
N GLY A 230 -6.31 -0.02 15.16
CA GLY A 230 -5.28 0.73 15.88
C GLY A 230 -5.88 1.62 16.96
N GLY A 231 -5.25 1.66 18.13
CA GLY A 231 -5.79 2.30 19.33
C GLY A 231 -6.79 1.43 20.10
N HIS A 232 -7.10 0.22 19.63
CA HIS A 232 -7.81 -0.77 20.42
C HIS A 232 -6.84 -1.49 21.39
N PRO A 233 -7.24 -1.77 22.65
CA PRO A 233 -6.34 -2.40 23.63
C PRO A 233 -5.75 -3.75 23.20
N GLU A 234 -6.48 -4.55 22.43
CA GLU A 234 -5.96 -5.83 21.91
C GLU A 234 -4.87 -5.64 20.85
N PHE A 235 -4.95 -4.57 20.04
CA PHE A 235 -3.87 -4.22 19.12
C PHE A 235 -2.61 -3.80 19.90
N ASP A 236 -2.79 -2.94 20.91
CA ASP A 236 -1.67 -2.49 21.77
C ASP A 236 -1.00 -3.65 22.50
N LYS A 237 -1.76 -4.66 22.95
CA LYS A 237 -1.20 -5.89 23.52
C LYS A 237 -0.32 -6.63 22.53
N GLY A 238 -0.74 -6.75 21.28
CA GLY A 238 0.06 -7.36 20.21
C GLY A 238 1.39 -6.63 20.00
N VAL A 239 1.35 -5.30 19.94
CA VAL A 239 2.59 -4.50 19.81
C VAL A 239 3.49 -4.63 21.03
N VAL A 240 2.94 -4.63 22.24
CA VAL A 240 3.72 -4.84 23.47
C VAL A 240 4.36 -6.23 23.51
N LEU A 241 3.68 -7.27 23.03
CA LEU A 241 4.28 -8.60 22.89
C LEU A 241 5.47 -8.56 21.92
N LYS A 242 5.30 -7.94 20.75
CA LYS A 242 6.39 -7.79 19.79
C LYS A 242 7.58 -7.03 20.39
N VAL A 243 7.32 -5.97 21.15
CA VAL A 243 8.38 -5.21 21.85
C VAL A 243 9.13 -6.11 22.85
N LYS A 244 8.43 -6.97 23.60
CA LYS A 244 9.07 -7.91 24.51
C LYS A 244 9.95 -8.91 23.77
N ASP A 245 9.47 -9.47 22.66
CA ASP A 245 10.23 -10.39 21.83
C ASP A 245 11.54 -9.77 21.33
N GLU A 246 11.49 -8.51 20.87
CA GLU A 246 12.69 -7.79 20.40
C GLU A 246 13.69 -7.54 21.55
N LEU A 247 13.18 -7.25 22.76
CA LEU A 247 14.00 -7.01 23.94
C LEU A 247 14.73 -8.27 24.45
N GLU A 248 14.28 -9.48 24.12
CA GLU A 248 14.97 -10.73 24.52
C GLU A 248 16.41 -10.79 24.00
N SER A 249 16.66 -10.15 22.85
CA SER A 249 17.98 -10.09 22.22
C SER A 249 18.87 -8.94 22.74
N ILE A 250 18.33 -8.05 23.58
CA ILE A 250 19.01 -6.84 24.03
C ILE A 250 19.51 -7.00 25.46
N LYS A 251 20.75 -6.53 25.71
CA LYS A 251 21.34 -6.57 27.04
C LYS A 251 20.54 -5.69 28.02
N PRO A 252 20.18 -6.19 29.21
CA PRO A 252 19.56 -5.38 30.26
C PRO A 252 20.38 -4.13 30.60
N GLY A 253 19.71 -3.02 30.86
CA GLY A 253 20.33 -1.72 31.16
C GLY A 253 20.76 -0.91 29.94
N THR A 254 20.55 -1.43 28.72
CA THR A 254 20.78 -0.68 27.48
C THR A 254 19.75 0.44 27.34
N ASP A 255 20.17 1.64 26.92
CA ASP A 255 19.22 2.71 26.58
C ASP A 255 18.62 2.48 25.20
N ILE A 256 17.29 2.35 25.11
CA ILE A 256 16.57 1.90 23.91
C ILE A 256 15.52 2.91 23.47
N ALA A 257 15.50 3.20 22.17
CA ALA A 257 14.38 3.91 21.53
C ALA A 257 13.57 2.94 20.66
N PHE A 258 12.25 2.98 20.81
CA PHE A 258 11.31 2.29 19.93
C PHE A 258 10.78 3.28 18.89
N PHE A 259 10.97 2.96 17.62
CA PHE A 259 10.34 3.68 16.52
C PHE A 259 9.05 2.95 16.18
N LEU A 260 7.92 3.60 16.42
CA LEU A 260 6.64 3.13 15.91
C LEU A 260 6.48 3.74 14.52
N SER A 261 6.76 2.95 13.49
CA SER A 261 6.83 3.44 12.12
C SER A 261 5.49 3.30 11.40
N ASN A 262 5.20 4.26 10.52
CA ASN A 262 4.04 4.22 9.65
C ASN A 262 4.47 4.58 8.22
N HIS A 263 3.67 4.23 7.20
CA HIS A 263 3.99 4.62 5.82
C HIS A 263 4.19 6.13 5.67
N GLY A 264 3.37 6.97 6.31
CA GLY A 264 3.35 8.41 6.08
C GLY A 264 2.32 8.80 5.03
N PHE A 265 1.88 10.05 5.11
CA PHE A 265 0.88 10.63 4.23
C PHE A 265 1.15 12.13 4.06
N PRO A 266 0.81 12.74 2.92
CA PRO A 266 0.97 14.18 2.75
C PRO A 266 0.18 14.98 3.80
N VAL A 267 0.74 16.07 4.32
CA VAL A 267 0.04 16.97 5.29
C VAL A 267 -0.59 18.20 4.62
N ASN A 268 -0.53 18.27 3.30
CA ASN A 268 -1.03 19.36 2.47
C ASN A 268 -1.78 18.81 1.25
N LYS A 269 -2.46 19.70 0.52
CA LYS A 269 -3.18 19.32 -0.70
C LYS A 269 -2.24 18.68 -1.73
N VAL A 270 -2.64 17.52 -2.27
CA VAL A 270 -1.94 16.82 -3.35
C VAL A 270 -2.86 16.69 -4.56
N GLY A 271 -2.45 17.33 -5.67
CA GLY A 271 -3.31 17.43 -6.84
C GLY A 271 -4.61 18.18 -6.52
N LYS A 272 -5.74 17.49 -6.68
CA LYS A 272 -7.07 17.99 -6.28
C LYS A 272 -7.52 17.47 -4.92
N TYR A 273 -6.84 16.46 -4.38
CA TYR A 273 -7.17 15.84 -3.10
C TYR A 273 -6.64 16.67 -1.94
N ASP A 274 -7.50 17.00 -0.98
CA ASP A 274 -7.10 17.66 0.25
C ASP A 274 -6.59 16.64 1.28
N ALA A 275 -5.31 16.27 1.17
CA ALA A 275 -4.71 15.30 2.08
C ALA A 275 -4.60 15.82 3.52
N LYS A 276 -4.69 17.15 3.73
CA LYS A 276 -4.70 17.74 5.07
C LYS A 276 -5.97 17.39 5.83
N SER A 277 -7.10 17.25 5.13
CA SER A 277 -8.38 16.87 5.74
C SER A 277 -8.59 15.35 5.86
N ASP A 278 -7.65 14.55 5.35
CA ASP A 278 -7.71 13.09 5.48
C ASP A 278 -7.58 12.67 6.96
N CYS A 279 -8.41 11.72 7.39
CA CYS A 279 -8.41 11.22 8.76
C CYS A 279 -7.13 10.46 9.15
N TYR A 280 -6.24 10.14 8.19
CA TYR A 280 -4.98 9.43 8.43
C TYR A 280 -4.16 10.01 9.58
N HIS A 281 -3.91 11.33 9.60
CA HIS A 281 -3.01 11.94 10.59
C HIS A 281 -3.56 11.88 12.01
N GLU A 282 -4.87 12.10 12.15
CA GLU A 282 -5.56 11.96 13.43
C GLU A 282 -5.52 10.50 13.90
N ASN A 283 -5.81 9.58 12.99
CA ASN A 283 -5.83 8.14 13.26
C ASN A 283 -4.45 7.60 13.62
N ALA A 284 -3.42 7.89 12.84
CA ALA A 284 -2.03 7.51 13.13
C ALA A 284 -1.58 8.05 14.49
N ARG A 285 -2.00 9.27 14.87
CA ARG A 285 -1.71 9.83 16.18
C ARG A 285 -2.45 9.10 17.31
N LYS A 286 -3.71 8.72 17.11
CA LYS A 286 -4.47 7.91 18.08
C LYS A 286 -3.78 6.58 18.35
N VAL A 287 -3.39 5.86 17.29
CA VAL A 287 -2.65 4.59 17.42
C VAL A 287 -1.35 4.82 18.19
N PHE A 288 -0.53 5.76 17.74
CA PHE A 288 0.75 6.06 18.40
C PHE A 288 0.60 6.37 19.89
N GLN A 289 -0.33 7.24 20.28
CA GLN A 289 -0.50 7.61 21.69
C GLN A 289 -0.97 6.44 22.55
N SER A 290 -1.88 5.60 22.02
CA SER A 290 -2.36 4.41 22.72
C SER A 290 -1.24 3.39 22.92
N THR A 291 -0.55 3.05 21.83
CA THR A 291 0.52 2.06 21.83
C THR A 291 1.73 2.51 22.65
N LYS A 292 2.13 3.79 22.53
CA LYS A 292 3.17 4.40 23.37
C LYS A 292 2.83 4.25 24.85
N LYS A 293 1.60 4.59 25.24
CA LYS A 293 1.15 4.46 26.63
C LYS A 293 1.19 3.01 27.10
N ALA A 294 0.80 2.05 26.26
CA ALA A 294 0.86 0.63 26.58
C ALA A 294 2.31 0.15 26.79
N ILE A 295 3.23 0.50 25.89
CA ILE A 295 4.66 0.17 26.01
C ILE A 295 5.24 0.73 27.31
N ILE A 296 5.11 2.04 27.54
CA ILE A 296 5.67 2.70 28.73
C ILE A 296 5.07 2.15 30.02
N LYS A 297 3.81 1.72 30.02
CA LYS A 297 3.17 1.14 31.20
C LYS A 297 3.59 -0.31 31.49
N THR A 298 3.87 -1.10 30.45
CA THR A 298 4.02 -2.55 30.58
C THR A 298 5.46 -3.04 30.52
N ILE A 299 6.36 -2.32 29.86
CA ILE A 299 7.75 -2.71 29.74
C ILE A 299 8.51 -2.26 30.98
N ASP A 300 8.92 -3.23 31.80
CA ASP A 300 9.85 -3.03 32.91
C ASP A 300 11.28 -3.19 32.39
N TRP A 301 12.00 -2.08 32.30
CA TRP A 301 13.35 -2.04 31.73
C TRP A 301 14.25 -1.18 32.58
N SER A 302 15.47 -1.66 32.81
CA SER A 302 16.44 -0.98 33.68
C SER A 302 17.19 0.17 33.02
N GLY A 303 17.21 0.24 31.69
CA GLY A 303 17.74 1.37 30.92
C GLY A 303 16.66 2.42 30.59
N ARG A 304 17.06 3.52 29.94
CA ARG A 304 16.10 4.52 29.43
C ARG A 304 15.28 3.93 28.28
N ILE A 305 13.97 4.21 28.29
CA ILE A 305 13.08 3.92 27.17
C ILE A 305 12.57 5.23 26.58
N GLU A 306 12.57 5.31 25.24
CA GLU A 306 11.83 6.32 24.50
C GLU A 306 10.99 5.67 23.40
N VAL A 307 9.84 6.27 23.09
CA VAL A 307 8.97 5.80 22.01
C VAL A 307 8.67 6.99 21.11
N ILE A 308 9.04 6.86 19.84
CA ILE A 308 9.02 7.93 18.83
C ILE A 308 8.17 7.47 17.64
N GLN A 309 7.30 8.35 17.15
CA GLN A 309 6.58 8.12 15.91
C GLN A 309 7.46 8.54 14.73
N VAL A 310 7.60 7.66 13.74
CA VAL A 310 8.34 7.97 12.50
C VAL A 310 7.53 7.57 11.28
N PHE A 311 7.82 8.18 10.13
CA PHE A 311 7.08 7.93 8.89
C PHE A 311 8.02 7.63 7.72
N GLY A 312 7.74 6.61 6.91
CA GLY A 312 8.64 6.14 5.83
C GLY A 312 8.51 6.87 4.48
N GLN A 313 7.44 7.62 4.25
CA GLN A 313 7.05 8.18 2.95
C GLN A 313 6.44 9.58 3.10
N PHE A 314 6.36 10.30 1.98
CA PHE A 314 5.81 11.66 1.90
C PHE A 314 6.50 12.67 2.84
N LEU A 315 7.80 12.50 3.00
CA LEU A 315 8.62 13.29 3.92
C LEU A 315 9.33 14.47 3.24
N GLU A 316 9.32 14.54 1.91
CA GLU A 316 9.91 15.65 1.18
C GLU A 316 9.17 16.95 1.48
N GLU A 317 9.86 18.09 1.40
CA GLU A 317 9.31 19.42 1.73
C GLU A 317 7.97 19.72 1.03
N LYS A 318 7.80 19.26 -0.22
CA LYS A 318 6.53 19.40 -0.96
C LYS A 318 5.32 18.74 -0.29
N TYR A 319 5.52 17.71 0.53
CA TYR A 319 4.46 16.93 1.19
C TYR A 319 4.45 17.10 2.71
N ASN A 320 5.57 17.54 3.29
CA ASN A 320 5.80 17.76 4.71
C ASN A 320 6.60 19.06 4.94
N PRO A 321 6.05 20.23 4.56
CA PRO A 321 6.79 21.50 4.55
C PRO A 321 7.24 21.96 5.94
N ASP A 322 6.40 21.72 6.96
CA ASP A 322 6.67 22.14 8.33
C ASP A 322 7.41 21.04 9.15
N GLY A 323 7.78 19.93 8.51
CA GLY A 323 8.47 18.83 9.18
C GLY A 323 7.64 18.12 10.25
N ILE A 324 6.31 18.19 10.19
CA ILE A 324 5.39 17.61 11.18
C ILE A 324 5.61 16.09 11.32
N ASN A 325 5.85 15.42 10.20
CA ASN A 325 6.16 13.99 10.18
C ASN A 325 7.68 13.79 10.30
N THR A 326 8.10 13.08 11.35
CA THR A 326 9.51 12.80 11.63
C THR A 326 10.04 11.71 10.69
N ARG A 327 11.21 11.95 10.09
CA ARG A 327 11.90 10.94 9.28
C ARG A 327 12.65 9.94 10.17
N PRO A 328 12.70 8.64 9.83
CA PRO A 328 13.43 7.64 10.60
C PRO A 328 14.91 8.01 10.82
N LEU A 329 15.57 8.56 9.79
CA LEU A 329 16.98 8.98 9.90
C LEU A 329 17.17 10.19 10.83
N ASP A 330 16.22 11.13 10.84
CA ASP A 330 16.28 12.30 11.72
C ASP A 330 16.03 11.90 13.17
N ALA A 331 15.07 10.99 13.40
CA ALA A 331 14.84 10.38 14.71
C ALA A 331 16.06 9.58 15.19
N LEU A 332 16.66 8.77 14.31
CA LEU A 332 17.85 7.97 14.61
C LEU A 332 19.02 8.85 15.04
N LYS A 333 19.27 9.93 14.30
CA LYS A 333 20.29 10.91 14.66
C LYS A 333 20.00 11.54 16.02
N SER A 334 18.76 11.96 16.27
CA SER A 334 18.36 12.59 17.53
C SER A 334 18.52 11.68 18.75
N VAL A 335 18.22 10.38 18.62
CA VAL A 335 18.42 9.43 19.74
C VAL A 335 19.90 9.09 19.93
N ALA A 336 20.67 8.95 18.83
CA ALA A 336 22.11 8.74 18.90
C ALA A 336 22.84 9.90 19.59
N ASP A 337 22.49 11.15 19.25
CA ASP A 337 23.05 12.36 19.87
C ASP A 337 22.74 12.44 21.39
N ARG A 338 21.68 11.77 21.85
CA ARG A 338 21.28 11.67 23.27
C ARG A 338 21.83 10.42 23.98
N GLY A 339 22.70 9.67 23.31
CA GLY A 339 23.39 8.51 23.85
C GLY A 339 22.55 7.25 23.96
N PHE A 340 21.44 7.13 23.23
CA PHE A 340 20.74 5.85 23.10
C PHE A 340 21.63 4.85 22.37
N GLN A 341 21.62 3.61 22.84
CA GLN A 341 22.54 2.56 22.39
C GLN A 341 21.86 1.60 21.40
N SER A 342 20.53 1.55 21.38
CA SER A 342 19.79 0.69 20.47
C SER A 342 18.49 1.35 20.00
N VAL A 343 18.12 1.07 18.77
CA VAL A 343 16.84 1.46 18.18
C VAL A 343 16.16 0.21 17.66
N ILE A 344 14.90 0.01 18.05
CA ILE A 344 14.05 -1.06 17.55
C ILE A 344 12.93 -0.41 16.75
N ASP A 345 12.85 -0.72 15.46
CA ASP A 345 11.76 -0.28 14.58
C ASP A 345 10.61 -1.29 14.62
N ILE A 346 9.41 -0.80 14.89
CA ILE A 346 8.16 -1.56 14.99
C ILE A 346 7.18 -0.97 13.97
N PRO A 347 6.99 -1.62 12.81
CA PRO A 347 6.16 -1.11 11.72
C PRO A 347 4.64 -1.23 11.94
#